data_AF-A0A914N3I3-F1
#
_entry.id   AF-A0A914N3I3-F1
#
_cell.length_a   1.000
_cell.length_b   1.000
_cell.length_c   1.000
_cell.angle_alpha   90.00
_cell.angle_beta   90.00
_cell.angle_gamma   90.00
#
_symmetry.space_group_name_H-M   'P 1'
#
loop_
_entity.id
_entity.type
_entity.pdbx_description
1 polymer ?
#
loop_
_entity_poly.entity_id
_entity_poly.type
_entity_poly.pdbx_seq_one_letter_code
_entity_poly.pdbx_strand_id
1 'polypeptide(L)'
;MIKDLGVAYVILGHSERRHIFEEKDVLIAEKAAHALESGLNVIYCIGEKLEEREANQTKEVNFRQLDALLKVPNIDWKKIVIAYEPVWAIGTGKTASPEQAEEVHKWIRDYLEEKVSKEIGQTTRIIYGGSVTAGNCDELAKQPDVDGFLVGGASLKPDFIKIFNAKQ
;
A
#
# COMPACT_ATOMS: atom_id res chain seq x y z
N MET A 1 -4.34 -3.37 23.60
CA MET A 1 -4.80 -4.69 23.11
C MET A 1 -3.83 -5.27 22.09
N ILE A 2 -3.73 -4.75 20.85
CA ILE A 2 -2.87 -5.33 19.80
C ILE A 2 -1.40 -5.52 20.25
N LYS A 3 -0.78 -4.46 20.80
CA LYS A 3 0.59 -4.52 21.33
C LYS A 3 0.77 -5.48 22.51
N ASP A 4 -0.24 -5.60 23.36
CA ASP A 4 -0.21 -6.51 24.52
C ASP A 4 -0.15 -7.98 24.09
N LEU A 5 -0.72 -8.29 22.91
CA LEU A 5 -0.61 -9.60 22.26
C LEU A 5 0.73 -9.83 21.54
N GLY A 6 1.67 -8.89 21.60
CA GLY A 6 2.97 -8.97 20.92
C GLY A 6 2.91 -8.75 19.40
N VAL A 7 1.77 -8.29 18.87
CA VAL A 7 1.62 -7.99 17.43
C VAL A 7 2.39 -6.71 17.08
N ALA A 8 3.20 -6.76 16.02
CA ALA A 8 4.09 -5.68 15.62
C ALA A 8 3.58 -4.81 14.45
N TYR A 9 2.64 -5.31 13.65
CA TYR A 9 2.12 -4.65 12.45
C TYR A 9 0.59 -4.53 12.49
N VAL A 10 0.07 -3.46 11.89
CA VAL A 10 -1.36 -3.28 11.63
C VAL A 10 -1.58 -2.80 10.19
N ILE A 11 -2.58 -3.36 9.52
CA ILE A 11 -3.05 -2.89 8.21
C ILE A 11 -4.13 -1.84 8.44
N LEU A 12 -3.97 -0.66 7.85
CA LEU A 12 -4.90 0.46 7.97
C LEU A 12 -5.24 1.02 6.60
N GLY A 13 -6.50 1.45 6.44
CA GLY A 13 -6.97 2.05 5.20
C GLY A 13 -7.18 1.07 4.06
N HIS A 14 -7.27 -0.24 4.31
CA HIS A 14 -7.60 -1.23 3.29
C HIS A 14 -8.88 -0.82 2.53
N SER A 15 -8.93 -1.09 1.22
CA SER A 15 -10.02 -0.66 0.33
C SER A 15 -11.42 -1.03 0.85
N GLU A 16 -11.57 -2.24 1.41
CA GLU A 16 -12.82 -2.69 2.02
C GLU A 16 -13.26 -1.81 3.20
N ARG A 17 -12.31 -1.34 4.02
CA ARG A 17 -12.59 -0.42 5.12
C ARG A 17 -13.02 0.95 4.60
N ARG A 18 -12.40 1.42 3.52
CA ARG A 18 -12.74 2.69 2.85
C ARG A 18 -14.12 2.65 2.16
N HIS A 19 -14.50 1.51 1.58
CA HIS A 19 -15.66 1.44 0.69
C HIS A 19 -16.89 0.73 1.27
N ILE A 20 -16.70 -0.25 2.16
CA ILE A 20 -17.81 -0.96 2.83
C ILE A 20 -18.14 -0.27 4.17
N PHE A 21 -17.10 0.13 4.90
CA PHE A 21 -17.24 0.77 6.23
C PHE A 21 -17.05 2.29 6.19
N GLU A 22 -16.87 2.84 4.99
CA GLU A 22 -16.79 4.28 4.72
C GLU A 22 -15.71 5.04 5.52
N GLU A 23 -14.61 4.37 5.88
CA GLU A 23 -13.50 5.02 6.56
C GLU A 23 -12.88 6.12 5.68
N LYS A 24 -12.93 7.38 6.16
CA LYS A 24 -12.41 8.55 5.46
C LYS A 24 -10.90 8.68 5.67
N ASP A 25 -10.21 9.36 4.76
CA ASP A 25 -8.74 9.50 4.83
C ASP A 25 -8.26 10.08 6.16
N VAL A 26 -8.96 11.09 6.70
CA VAL A 26 -8.62 11.73 7.98
C VAL A 26 -8.66 10.71 9.12
N LEU A 27 -9.72 9.90 9.20
CA LEU A 27 -9.84 8.84 10.22
C LEU A 27 -8.72 7.81 10.09
N ILE A 28 -8.36 7.44 8.85
CA ILE A 28 -7.31 6.45 8.60
C ILE A 28 -5.94 7.02 9.00
N ALA A 29 -5.67 8.29 8.70
CA ALA A 29 -4.46 8.98 9.13
C ALA A 29 -4.37 9.11 10.66
N GLU A 30 -5.48 9.43 11.34
CA GLU A 30 -5.55 9.44 12.81
C GLU A 30 -5.26 8.05 13.41
N LYS A 31 -5.82 6.99 12.83
CA LYS A 31 -5.49 5.61 13.24
C LYS A 31 -4.02 5.28 13.03
N ALA A 32 -3.43 5.71 11.92
CA ALA A 32 -2.01 5.49 11.63
C ALA A 32 -1.13 6.21 12.65
N ALA A 33 -1.43 7.48 12.96
CA ALA A 33 -0.75 8.25 14.00
C ALA A 33 -0.79 7.52 15.35
N HIS A 34 -1.98 7.12 15.78
CA HIS A 34 -2.18 6.45 17.05
C HIS A 34 -1.48 5.08 17.12
N ALA A 35 -1.48 4.32 16.01
CA ALA A 35 -0.77 3.04 15.91
C ALA A 35 0.74 3.22 16.07
N LEU A 36 1.32 4.23 15.40
CA LEU A 36 2.75 4.54 15.48
C LEU A 36 3.16 5.00 16.88
N GLU A 37 2.38 5.90 17.51
CA GLU A 37 2.57 6.33 18.91
C GLU A 37 2.50 5.15 19.89
N SER A 38 1.60 4.21 19.62
CA SER A 38 1.49 2.97 20.39
C SER A 38 2.67 2.03 20.18
N GLY A 39 3.53 2.27 19.18
CA GLY A 39 4.72 1.49 18.86
C GLY A 39 4.48 0.35 17.88
N LEU A 40 3.38 0.37 17.13
CA LEU A 40 3.14 -0.54 16.01
C LEU A 40 3.79 -0.01 14.73
N ASN A 41 4.07 -0.91 13.79
CA ASN A 41 4.34 -0.57 12.40
C ASN A 41 3.03 -0.55 11.62
N VAL A 42 2.93 0.32 10.62
CA VAL A 42 1.71 0.53 9.83
C VAL A 42 1.94 0.12 8.38
N ILE A 43 1.06 -0.73 7.86
CA ILE A 43 0.86 -0.92 6.42
C ILE A 43 -0.33 -0.03 6.04
N TYR A 44 -0.04 1.09 5.37
CA TYR A 44 -1.02 2.11 5.00
C TYR A 44 -1.48 1.90 3.56
N CYS A 45 -2.72 1.46 3.39
CA CYS A 45 -3.25 1.13 2.08
C CYS A 45 -3.84 2.37 1.38
N ILE A 46 -3.49 2.50 0.10
CA ILE A 46 -4.01 3.51 -0.82
C ILE A 46 -4.36 2.87 -2.16
N GLY A 47 -5.22 3.50 -2.94
CA GLY A 47 -5.56 3.03 -4.28
C GLY A 47 -6.84 3.65 -4.80
N GLU A 48 -6.95 3.69 -6.12
CA GLU A 48 -8.09 4.22 -6.86
C GLU A 48 -9.08 3.12 -7.26
N LYS A 49 -10.34 3.52 -7.47
CA LYS A 49 -11.40 2.71 -8.07
C LYS A 49 -11.25 2.60 -9.57
N LEU A 50 -12.00 1.67 -10.18
CA LEU A 50 -12.01 1.51 -11.64
C LEU A 50 -12.43 2.79 -12.34
N GLU A 51 -13.49 3.44 -11.86
CA GLU A 51 -14.02 4.65 -12.48
C GLU A 51 -13.03 5.82 -12.37
N GLU A 52 -12.27 5.88 -11.28
CA GLU A 52 -11.21 6.87 -11.06
C GLU A 52 -10.01 6.61 -11.99
N ARG A 53 -9.63 5.34 -12.21
CA ARG A 53 -8.60 4.96 -13.20
C ARG A 53 -9.02 5.34 -14.62
N GLU A 54 -10.25 4.98 -15.01
CA GLU A 54 -10.82 5.27 -16.34
C GLU A 54 -10.98 6.79 -16.58
N ALA A 55 -11.19 7.56 -15.51
CA ALA A 55 -11.22 9.02 -15.55
C ALA A 55 -9.82 9.69 -15.48
N ASN A 56 -8.73 8.90 -15.50
CA ASN A 56 -7.35 9.38 -15.35
C ASN A 56 -7.06 10.11 -14.02
N GLN A 57 -7.76 9.73 -12.95
CA GLN A 57 -7.63 10.32 -11.61
C GLN A 57 -6.73 9.52 -10.66
N THR A 58 -6.06 8.46 -11.13
CA THR A 58 -5.17 7.61 -10.30
C THR A 58 -4.20 8.43 -9.45
N LYS A 59 -3.48 9.38 -10.06
CA LYS A 59 -2.52 10.22 -9.34
C LYS A 59 -3.19 11.10 -8.29
N GLU A 60 -4.30 11.77 -8.65
CA GLU A 60 -5.07 12.63 -7.75
C GLU A 60 -5.55 11.85 -6.52
N VAL A 61 -6.12 10.66 -6.71
CA VAL A 61 -6.67 9.85 -5.64
C VAL A 61 -5.58 9.35 -4.70
N ASN A 62 -4.50 8.78 -5.24
CA ASN A 62 -3.41 8.25 -4.42
C ASN A 62 -2.71 9.37 -3.64
N PHE A 63 -2.50 10.55 -4.26
CA PHE A 63 -1.88 11.69 -3.58
C PHE A 63 -2.80 12.27 -2.50
N ARG A 64 -4.11 12.40 -2.74
CA ARG A 64 -5.08 12.82 -1.71
C ARG A 64 -5.04 11.89 -0.48
N GLN A 65 -4.97 10.58 -0.71
CA GLN A 65 -4.94 9.60 0.37
C GLN A 65 -3.62 9.64 1.16
N LEU A 66 -2.49 9.95 0.50
CA LEU A 66 -1.19 10.20 1.14
C LEU A 66 -1.13 11.55 1.86
N ASP A 67 -1.75 12.60 1.31
CA ASP A 67 -1.81 13.94 1.90
C ASP A 67 -2.46 13.92 3.30
N ALA A 68 -3.45 13.06 3.51
CA ALA A 68 -4.03 12.87 4.84
C ALA A 68 -3.00 12.38 5.86
N LEU A 69 -2.12 11.45 5.45
CA LEU A 69 -1.05 10.93 6.28
C LEU A 69 0.05 11.97 6.51
N LEU A 70 0.42 12.74 5.48
CA LEU A 70 1.42 13.81 5.54
C LEU A 70 1.04 14.96 6.48
N LYS A 71 -0.26 15.16 6.75
CA LYS A 71 -0.77 16.15 7.71
C LYS A 71 -0.59 15.72 9.17
N VAL A 72 -0.24 14.46 9.43
CA VAL A 72 0.06 13.97 10.79
C VAL A 72 1.43 14.50 11.21
N PRO A 73 1.54 15.25 12.32
CA PRO A 73 2.82 15.77 12.77
C PRO A 73 3.74 14.65 13.28
N ASN A 74 5.05 14.81 13.06
CA ASN A 74 6.11 13.93 13.59
C ASN A 74 5.95 12.44 13.24
N ILE A 75 5.39 12.15 12.06
CA ILE A 75 5.18 10.78 11.63
C ILE A 75 6.52 10.04 11.39
N ASP A 76 6.66 8.86 12.00
CA ASP A 76 7.86 8.02 11.86
C ASP A 76 7.76 7.14 10.62
N TRP A 77 8.21 7.66 9.48
CA TRP A 77 8.22 6.96 8.19
C TRP A 77 8.99 5.64 8.20
N LYS A 78 9.93 5.44 9.13
CA LYS A 78 10.68 4.17 9.25
C LYS A 78 9.77 3.00 9.67
N LYS A 79 8.61 3.31 10.24
CA LYS A 79 7.60 2.33 10.67
C LYS A 79 6.41 2.24 9.73
N ILE A 80 6.49 2.87 8.56
CA ILE A 80 5.43 2.88 7.55
C ILE A 80 5.84 2.02 6.35
N VAL A 81 4.87 1.28 5.84
CA VAL A 81 4.87 0.68 4.52
C VAL A 81 3.67 1.22 3.78
N ILE A 82 3.83 1.67 2.54
CA ILE A 82 2.70 2.02 1.68
C ILE A 82 2.29 0.78 0.91
N ALA A 83 1.02 0.41 0.98
CA ALA A 83 0.45 -0.62 0.12
C ALA A 83 -0.39 0.05 -0.96
N TYR A 84 0.10 0.05 -2.21
CA TYR A 84 -0.70 0.49 -3.34
C TYR A 84 -1.57 -0.68 -3.81
N GLU A 85 -2.88 -0.49 -3.67
CA GLU A 85 -3.90 -1.49 -3.96
C GLU A 85 -4.99 -0.93 -4.88
N PRO A 86 -4.80 -0.94 -6.21
CA PRO A 86 -5.85 -0.51 -7.13
C PRO A 86 -7.10 -1.36 -6.89
N VAL A 87 -8.19 -0.73 -6.50
CA VAL A 87 -9.39 -1.42 -5.97
C VAL A 87 -9.98 -2.37 -7.00
N TRP A 88 -9.86 -2.00 -8.29
CA TRP A 88 -10.30 -2.80 -9.42
C TRP A 88 -9.53 -4.12 -9.63
N ALA A 89 -8.36 -4.27 -9.00
CA ALA A 89 -7.55 -5.49 -9.01
C ALA A 89 -7.78 -6.39 -7.79
N ILE A 90 -8.60 -5.99 -6.82
CA ILE A 90 -8.81 -6.73 -5.57
C ILE A 90 -9.92 -7.77 -5.75
N GLY A 91 -9.58 -9.06 -5.68
CA GLY A 91 -10.56 -10.16 -5.70
C GLY A 91 -11.26 -10.39 -7.05
N THR A 92 -10.90 -9.63 -8.10
CA THR A 92 -11.51 -9.73 -9.43
C THR A 92 -10.80 -10.72 -10.36
N GLY A 93 -9.61 -11.19 -9.97
CA GLY A 93 -8.73 -11.96 -10.85
C GLY A 93 -8.05 -11.12 -11.93
N LYS A 94 -8.39 -9.83 -12.06
CA LYS A 94 -7.63 -8.86 -12.85
C LYS A 94 -6.47 -8.36 -12.01
N THR A 95 -5.28 -8.37 -12.59
CA THR A 95 -4.06 -7.83 -11.99
C THR A 95 -3.61 -6.63 -12.81
N ALA A 96 -3.03 -5.61 -12.17
CA ALA A 96 -2.36 -4.56 -12.92
C ALA A 96 -1.18 -5.16 -13.69
N SER A 97 -0.92 -4.66 -14.90
CA SER A 97 0.33 -5.05 -15.58
C SER A 97 1.54 -4.57 -14.75
N PRO A 98 2.72 -5.20 -14.89
CA PRO A 98 3.92 -4.73 -14.22
C PRO A 98 4.20 -3.24 -14.46
N GLU A 99 3.95 -2.75 -15.67
CA GLU A 99 4.12 -1.34 -16.03
C GLU A 99 3.12 -0.43 -15.32
N GLN A 100 1.87 -0.87 -15.14
CA GLN A 100 0.86 -0.11 -14.39
C GLN A 100 1.17 -0.05 -12.90
N ALA A 101 1.73 -1.13 -12.33
CA ALA A 101 2.17 -1.15 -10.94
C ALA A 101 3.37 -0.21 -10.75
N GLU A 102 4.39 -0.35 -11.60
CA GLU A 102 5.60 0.48 -11.60
C GLU A 102 5.27 1.97 -11.75
N GLU A 103 4.41 2.34 -12.71
CA GLU A 103 4.01 3.72 -12.95
C GLU A 103 3.53 4.40 -11.66
N VAL A 104 2.63 3.74 -10.91
CA VAL A 104 2.03 4.33 -9.72
C VAL A 104 2.98 4.27 -8.53
N HIS A 105 3.73 3.18 -8.37
CA HIS A 105 4.77 3.07 -7.34
C HIS A 105 5.81 4.18 -7.48
N LYS A 106 6.28 4.41 -8.72
CA LYS A 106 7.18 5.50 -9.03
C LYS A 106 6.60 6.86 -8.66
N TRP A 107 5.33 7.12 -9.00
CA TRP A 107 4.68 8.38 -8.62
C TRP A 107 4.59 8.56 -7.11
N ILE A 108 4.27 7.50 -6.37
CA ILE A 108 4.24 7.53 -4.90
C ILE A 108 5.64 7.84 -4.36
N ARG A 109 6.67 7.19 -4.90
CA ARG A 109 8.06 7.41 -4.48
C ARG A 109 8.50 8.85 -4.71
N ASP A 110 8.33 9.33 -5.94
CA ASP A 110 8.65 10.72 -6.33
C ASP A 110 7.90 11.72 -5.44
N TYR A 111 6.64 11.43 -5.10
CA TYR A 111 5.83 12.27 -4.23
C TYR A 111 6.33 12.31 -2.79
N LEU A 112 6.77 11.17 -2.24
CA LEU A 112 7.40 11.12 -0.92
C LEU A 112 8.76 11.84 -0.89
N GLU A 113 9.55 11.73 -1.96
CA GLU A 113 10.80 12.50 -2.11
C GLU A 113 10.55 14.01 -2.08
N GLU A 114 9.51 14.46 -2.79
CA GLU A 114 9.12 15.87 -2.88
C GLU A 114 8.53 16.40 -1.55
N LYS A 115 7.58 15.67 -0.95
CA LYS A 115 6.80 16.16 0.18
C LYS A 115 7.44 15.92 1.54
N VAL A 116 8.32 14.92 1.65
CA VAL A 116 8.95 14.56 2.93
C VAL A 116 10.45 14.79 2.86
N SER A 117 11.15 13.96 2.09
CA SER A 117 12.57 14.11 1.78
C SER A 117 13.01 12.99 0.84
N LYS A 118 14.10 13.23 0.12
CA LYS A 118 14.75 12.21 -0.70
C LYS A 118 15.04 10.90 0.05
N GLU A 119 15.52 10.99 1.29
CA GLU A 119 15.78 9.81 2.13
C GLU A 119 14.51 8.99 2.37
N ILE A 120 13.38 9.65 2.69
CA ILE A 120 12.11 8.96 2.94
C ILE A 120 11.56 8.31 1.67
N GLY A 121 11.59 9.00 0.53
CA GLY A 121 11.16 8.37 -0.73
C GLY A 121 12.00 7.14 -1.08
N GLN A 122 13.32 7.18 -0.84
CA GLN A 122 14.20 6.04 -1.13
C GLN A 122 14.09 4.87 -0.14
N THR A 123 13.69 5.12 1.10
CA THR A 123 13.69 4.10 2.17
C THR A 123 12.30 3.56 2.52
N THR A 124 11.24 4.27 2.15
CA THR A 124 9.87 3.79 2.36
C THR A 124 9.57 2.65 1.40
N ARG A 125 9.13 1.52 1.94
CA ARG A 125 8.68 0.38 1.13
C ARG A 125 7.30 0.68 0.56
N ILE A 126 7.17 0.48 -0.75
CA ILE A 126 5.92 0.57 -1.50
C ILE A 126 5.62 -0.82 -2.05
N ILE A 127 4.63 -1.50 -1.47
CA ILE A 127 4.23 -2.85 -1.84
C ILE A 127 2.96 -2.84 -2.69
N TYR A 128 2.87 -3.75 -3.64
CA TYR A 128 1.72 -3.89 -4.52
C TYR A 128 0.68 -4.87 -3.94
N GLY A 129 -0.60 -4.50 -3.93
CA GLY A 129 -1.70 -5.41 -3.57
C GLY A 129 -2.81 -5.42 -4.61
N GLY A 130 -2.97 -6.52 -5.33
CA GLY A 130 -4.03 -6.64 -6.33
C GLY A 130 -3.91 -7.92 -7.13
N SER A 131 -4.69 -8.95 -6.77
CA SER A 131 -4.66 -10.26 -7.46
C SER A 131 -3.26 -10.85 -7.68
N VAL A 132 -2.32 -10.64 -6.74
CA VAL A 132 -0.99 -11.26 -6.78
C VAL A 132 -1.13 -12.77 -6.66
N THR A 133 -0.44 -13.49 -7.53
CA THR A 133 -0.40 -14.96 -7.59
C THR A 133 1.02 -15.46 -7.79
N ALA A 134 1.24 -16.74 -7.55
CA ALA A 134 2.46 -17.44 -7.92
C ALA A 134 2.82 -17.34 -9.43
N GLY A 135 1.85 -17.04 -10.29
CA GLY A 135 2.06 -16.92 -11.74
C GLY A 135 2.59 -15.55 -12.17
N ASN A 136 2.32 -14.49 -11.41
CA ASN A 136 2.64 -13.10 -11.80
C ASN A 136 3.64 -12.39 -10.88
N CYS A 137 3.91 -12.92 -9.68
CA CYS A 137 4.76 -12.28 -8.69
C CYS A 137 6.19 -12.01 -9.19
N ASP A 138 6.75 -12.91 -10.01
CA ASP A 138 8.13 -12.79 -10.51
C ASP A 138 8.31 -11.65 -11.51
N GLU A 139 7.26 -11.25 -12.24
CA GLU A 139 7.32 -10.12 -13.18
C GLU A 139 7.06 -8.79 -12.48
N LEU A 140 6.14 -8.79 -11.51
CA LEU A 140 5.87 -7.62 -10.67
C LEU A 140 7.08 -7.28 -9.79
N ALA A 141 7.75 -8.27 -9.20
CA ALA A 141 8.88 -8.06 -8.31
C ALA A 141 10.13 -7.51 -9.02
N LYS A 142 10.22 -7.61 -10.36
CA LYS A 142 11.32 -7.04 -11.15
C LYS A 142 11.18 -5.53 -11.38
N GLN A 143 10.03 -4.95 -11.07
CA GLN A 143 9.79 -3.53 -11.28
C GLN A 143 10.58 -2.72 -10.24
N PRO A 144 11.34 -1.68 -10.65
CA PRO A 144 12.26 -0.95 -9.80
C PRO A 144 11.65 -0.39 -8.51
N ASP A 145 10.39 0.06 -8.55
CA ASP A 145 9.74 0.71 -7.41
C ASP A 145 8.77 -0.22 -6.65
N VAL A 146 8.71 -1.52 -6.99
CA VAL A 146 7.88 -2.52 -6.31
C VAL A 146 8.66 -3.27 -5.21
N ASP A 147 8.47 -2.83 -3.97
CA ASP A 147 9.20 -3.35 -2.79
C ASP A 147 8.53 -4.58 -2.14
N GLY A 148 7.57 -5.21 -2.81
CA GLY A 148 6.94 -6.47 -2.36
C GLY A 148 5.43 -6.48 -2.55
N PHE A 149 4.74 -7.33 -1.77
CA PHE A 149 3.33 -7.61 -1.98
C PHE A 149 2.48 -7.57 -0.71
N LEU A 150 1.26 -7.04 -0.84
CA LEU A 150 0.16 -7.29 0.08
C LEU A 150 -0.79 -8.31 -0.56
N VAL A 151 -0.85 -9.52 0.01
CA VAL A 151 -1.49 -10.68 -0.65
C VAL A 151 -2.74 -11.11 0.12
N GLY A 152 -3.90 -10.96 -0.52
CA GLY A 152 -5.18 -11.45 -0.02
C GLY A 152 -5.37 -12.94 -0.26
N GLY A 153 -6.24 -13.33 -1.20
CA GLY A 153 -6.67 -14.73 -1.38
C GLY A 153 -5.56 -15.76 -1.64
N ALA A 154 -4.44 -15.37 -2.25
CA ALA A 154 -3.31 -16.29 -2.46
C ALA A 154 -2.50 -16.56 -1.17
N SER A 155 -2.60 -15.72 -0.13
CA SER A 155 -1.95 -15.97 1.18
C SER A 155 -2.53 -17.17 1.92
N LEU A 156 -3.75 -17.58 1.56
CA LEU A 156 -4.45 -18.73 2.12
C LEU A 156 -4.10 -20.05 1.40
N LYS A 157 -3.16 -20.02 0.45
CA LYS A 157 -2.78 -21.16 -0.39
C LYS A 157 -1.30 -21.52 -0.18
N PRO A 158 -0.90 -22.80 -0.38
CA PRO A 158 0.51 -23.21 -0.29
C PRO A 158 1.44 -22.42 -1.22
N ASP A 159 0.91 -22.01 -2.37
CA ASP A 159 1.60 -21.21 -3.39
C ASP A 159 2.07 -19.83 -2.89
N PHE A 160 1.59 -19.37 -1.73
CA PHE A 160 2.10 -18.16 -1.08
C PHE A 160 3.61 -18.22 -0.84
N ILE A 161 4.17 -19.42 -0.61
CA ILE A 161 5.62 -19.62 -0.47
C ILE A 161 6.35 -19.18 -1.75
N LYS A 162 5.76 -19.37 -2.94
CA LYS A 162 6.36 -18.88 -4.18
C LYS A 162 6.37 -17.35 -4.22
N ILE A 163 5.26 -16.71 -3.84
CA ILE A 163 5.16 -15.24 -3.78
C ILE A 163 6.16 -14.66 -2.77
N PHE A 164 6.32 -15.30 -1.61
CA PHE A 164 7.31 -14.91 -0.60
C PHE A 164 8.75 -14.99 -1.14
N ASN A 165 9.06 -15.98 -1.97
CA ASN A 165 10.37 -16.18 -2.56
C ASN A 165 10.60 -15.38 -3.86
N ALA A 166 9.59 -14.64 -4.34
CA ALA A 166 9.76 -13.75 -5.48
C ALA A 166 10.79 -12.67 -5.13
N LYS A 167 11.86 -12.60 -5.92
CA LYS A 167 13.00 -11.72 -5.65
C LYS A 167 12.78 -10.37 -6.31
N GLN A 168 13.03 -9.33 -5.52
CA GLN A 168 13.37 -7.98 -5.96
C GLN A 168 14.85 -7.93 -6.33
#